data_AF-A0A091HWW1-F1
#
_entry.id   AF-A0A091HWW1-F1
#
_cell.length_a   1.000
_cell.length_b   1.000
_cell.length_c   1.000
_cell.angle_alpha   90.00
_cell.angle_beta   90.00
_cell.angle_gamma   90.00
#
_symmetry.space_group_name_H-M   'P 1'
#
loop_
_entity.id
_entity.type
_entity.pdbx_description
1 polymer ?
#
loop_
_entity_poly.entity_id
_entity_poly.type
_entity_poly.pdbx_seq_one_letter_code
_entity_poly.pdbx_strand_id
1 'polypeptide(L)'
;SFQGKEMFPKSVRFAQFYFMDAFILLCCGAEFHLLSLNLDTTKDELKRYKQRSVCKLVQKFSMASTVEITSLSAVNDFYSYVVLTAGSNRALEVFDLNAGCSTAVIPEIHPKSAHQICQNKGSAFSSQQPGAYNLFMTTAAGDGIKLWDLRTLR
;
A
#
# COMPACT_ATOMS: atom_id res chain seq x y z
N SER A 1 16.48 1.28 -21.51
CA SER A 1 16.79 0.08 -20.71
C SER A 1 17.09 0.54 -19.30
N PHE A 2 16.52 -0.13 -18.29
CA PHE A 2 16.83 0.13 -16.89
C PHE A 2 18.27 -0.33 -16.63
N GLN A 3 19.23 0.58 -16.71
CA GLN A 3 20.59 0.33 -16.22
C GLN A 3 20.59 0.43 -14.70
N GLY A 4 20.91 -0.69 -14.06
CA GLY A 4 20.93 -0.88 -12.63
C GLY A 4 21.96 -0.02 -11.91
N LYS A 5 21.47 1.01 -11.23
CA LYS A 5 21.92 1.33 -9.87
C LYS A 5 20.85 0.80 -8.94
N GLU A 6 21.22 0.09 -7.88
CA GLU A 6 20.29 -0.49 -6.90
C GLU A 6 19.19 0.52 -6.51
N MET A 7 18.02 0.41 -7.13
CA MET A 7 16.96 1.41 -7.00
C MET A 7 16.29 1.32 -5.61
N PHE A 8 16.41 0.16 -4.98
CA PHE A 8 15.97 -0.12 -3.63
C PHE A 8 17.08 -0.83 -2.87
N PRO A 9 17.49 -0.32 -1.69
CA PRO A 9 18.58 -0.88 -0.91
C PRO A 9 18.23 -2.22 -0.23
N LYS A 10 16.93 -2.58 -0.21
CA LYS A 10 16.42 -3.85 0.31
C LYS A 10 15.50 -4.50 -0.73
N SER A 11 15.26 -5.80 -0.57
CA SER A 11 14.33 -6.53 -1.44
C SER A 11 12.91 -5.95 -1.32
N VAL A 12 12.23 -5.87 -2.47
CA VAL A 12 10.82 -5.52 -2.53
C VAL A 12 9.99 -6.64 -1.91
N ARG A 13 9.12 -6.29 -0.95
CA ARG A 13 8.22 -7.24 -0.29
C ARG A 13 6.81 -7.25 -0.88
N PHE A 14 6.28 -6.07 -1.18
CA PHE A 14 4.93 -5.91 -1.70
C PHE A 14 4.94 -4.92 -2.85
N ALA A 15 4.13 -5.20 -3.86
CA ALA A 15 3.82 -4.27 -4.92
C ALA A 15 2.35 -4.41 -5.29
N GLN A 16 1.65 -3.29 -5.48
CA GLN A 16 0.27 -3.29 -5.97
C GLN A 16 -0.04 -2.01 -6.74
N PHE A 17 -1.04 -2.07 -7.62
CA PHE A 17 -1.64 -0.87 -8.18
C PHE A 17 -2.45 -0.11 -7.13
N TYR A 18 -2.54 1.20 -7.31
CA TYR A 18 -3.20 2.09 -6.39
C TYR A 18 -3.85 3.26 -7.11
N PHE A 19 -4.96 3.73 -6.54
CA PHE A 19 -5.73 4.89 -7.00
C PHE A 19 -6.21 4.74 -8.45
N MET A 20 -7.02 3.71 -8.70
CA MET A 20 -7.57 3.39 -10.03
C MET A 20 -6.46 3.13 -11.07
N ASP A 21 -5.46 2.34 -10.71
CA ASP A 21 -4.29 2.00 -11.53
C ASP A 21 -3.40 3.18 -11.94
N ALA A 22 -3.62 4.37 -11.38
CA ALA A 22 -2.82 5.56 -11.69
C ALA A 22 -1.40 5.49 -11.09
N PHE A 23 -1.23 4.76 -9.99
CA PHE A 23 0.05 4.62 -9.30
C PHE A 23 0.37 3.16 -8.96
N ILE A 24 1.63 2.91 -8.62
CA ILE A 24 2.11 1.68 -8.02
C ILE A 24 2.61 1.99 -6.62
N LEU A 25 2.14 1.23 -5.63
CA LEU A 25 2.72 1.18 -4.29
C LEU A 25 3.76 0.07 -4.23
N LEU A 26 4.94 0.39 -3.72
CA LEU A 26 6.08 -0.52 -3.65
C LEU A 26 6.71 -0.50 -2.27
N CYS A 27 6.62 -1.60 -1.54
CA CYS A 27 7.09 -1.73 -0.17
C CYS A 27 8.48 -2.36 -0.11
N CYS A 28 9.39 -1.74 0.64
CA CYS A 28 10.78 -2.16 0.77
C CYS A 28 11.32 -1.77 2.15
N GLY A 29 11.61 -2.75 3.02
CA GLY A 29 12.10 -2.46 4.36
C GLY A 29 11.05 -1.77 5.23
N ALA A 30 11.41 -0.62 5.82
CA ALA A 30 10.53 0.19 6.68
C ALA A 30 9.72 1.24 5.92
N GLU A 31 9.82 1.23 4.59
CA GLU A 31 9.29 2.27 3.73
C GLU A 31 8.42 1.67 2.62
N PHE A 32 7.47 2.46 2.15
CA PHE A 32 6.81 2.22 0.89
C PHE A 32 6.89 3.44 -0.01
N HIS A 33 6.87 3.18 -1.31
CA HIS A 33 7.10 4.14 -2.37
C HIS A 33 5.85 4.24 -3.23
N LEU A 34 5.40 5.47 -3.47
CA LEU A 34 4.37 5.79 -4.45
C LEU A 34 5.06 6.12 -5.77
N LEU A 35 4.81 5.32 -6.81
CA LEU A 35 5.37 5.50 -8.14
C LEU A 35 4.26 5.84 -9.14
N SER A 36 4.54 6.76 -10.05
CA SER A 36 3.70 7.01 -11.22
C SER A 36 4.21 6.19 -12.39
N LEU A 37 3.29 5.51 -13.10
CA LEU A 37 3.60 4.74 -14.29
C LEU A 37 2.96 5.41 -15.51
N ASN A 38 3.79 5.97 -16.38
CA ASN A 38 3.34 6.44 -17.68
C ASN A 38 3.61 5.34 -18.69
N LEU A 39 2.56 4.64 -19.13
CA LEU A 39 2.66 3.64 -20.18
C LEU A 39 2.61 4.32 -21.54
N ASP A 40 3.61 4.07 -22.37
CA ASP A 40 3.53 4.47 -23.78
C ASP A 40 2.59 3.52 -24.52
N THR A 41 1.42 4.01 -24.91
CA THR A 41 0.44 3.26 -25.69
C THR A 41 0.60 3.46 -27.20
N THR A 42 1.63 4.20 -27.64
CA THR A 42 1.83 4.47 -29.06
C THR A 42 2.18 3.18 -29.82
N LYS A 43 1.36 2.86 -30.83
CA LYS A 43 1.58 1.75 -31.75
C LYS A 43 2.39 2.21 -32.96
N ASP A 44 3.65 2.60 -32.74
CA ASP A 44 4.59 2.84 -33.84
C ASP A 44 5.39 1.55 -34.10
N GLU A 45 4.88 0.70 -35.01
CA GLU A 45 5.46 -0.62 -35.34
C GLU A 45 6.94 -0.52 -35.76
N LEU A 46 7.37 0.61 -36.35
CA LEU A 46 8.76 0.85 -36.77
C LEU A 46 9.70 1.23 -35.61
N LYS A 47 9.17 1.72 -34.49
CA LYS A 47 9.96 2.18 -33.32
C LYS A 47 9.66 1.41 -32.04
N ARG A 48 9.01 0.25 -32.14
CA ARG A 48 8.60 -0.61 -31.01
C ARG A 48 9.74 -0.99 -30.04
N TYR A 49 10.99 -0.96 -30.50
CA TYR A 49 12.18 -1.18 -29.67
C TYR A 49 12.48 -0.04 -28.67
N LYS A 50 11.91 1.16 -28.86
CA LYS A 50 12.11 2.29 -27.96
C LYS A 50 11.13 2.18 -26.78
N GLN A 51 11.58 1.64 -25.67
CA GLN A 51 10.83 1.67 -24.41
C GLN A 51 10.71 3.12 -23.91
N ARG A 52 9.53 3.73 -24.05
CA ARG A 52 9.22 5.08 -23.58
C ARG A 52 8.35 5.12 -22.34
N SER A 53 7.90 3.97 -21.84
CA SER A 53 7.19 3.92 -20.56
C SER A 53 8.11 4.40 -19.44
N VAL A 54 7.67 5.38 -18.66
CA VAL A 54 8.46 5.99 -17.58
C VAL A 54 7.82 5.66 -16.24
N CYS A 55 8.62 5.10 -15.34
CA CYS A 55 8.28 4.96 -13.93
C CYS A 55 9.01 6.04 -13.14
N LYS A 56 8.28 6.87 -12.37
CA LYS A 56 8.87 7.94 -11.56
C LYS A 56 8.43 7.80 -10.11
N LEU A 57 9.39 7.92 -9.19
CA LEU A 57 9.09 8.07 -7.77
C LEU A 57 8.36 9.39 -7.53
N VAL A 58 7.15 9.31 -6.97
CA VAL A 58 6.33 10.45 -6.59
C VAL A 58 6.64 10.83 -5.15
N GLN A 59 6.54 9.87 -4.23
CA GLN A 59 6.76 10.10 -2.80
C GLN A 59 7.19 8.83 -2.08
N LYS A 60 7.88 9.00 -0.95
CA LYS A 60 8.23 7.94 -0.01
C LYS A 60 7.50 8.15 1.31
N PHE A 61 7.15 7.03 1.94
CA PHE A 61 6.51 7.00 3.25
C PHE A 61 7.23 5.98 4.11
N SER A 62 7.52 6.33 5.36
CA SER A 62 8.29 5.50 6.28
C SER A 62 7.49 5.29 7.56
N MET A 63 7.52 4.07 8.12
CA MET A 63 6.95 3.82 9.43
C MET A 63 7.69 4.60 10.51
N ALA A 64 6.97 5.07 11.53
CA ALA A 64 7.55 5.85 12.62
C ALA A 64 8.64 5.09 13.39
N SER A 65 8.49 3.76 13.54
CA SER A 65 9.41 2.92 14.29
C SER A 65 10.62 2.40 13.50
N THR A 66 10.78 2.79 12.22
CA THR A 66 11.86 2.33 11.33
C THR A 66 12.01 0.80 11.20
N VAL A 67 10.96 0.06 11.55
CA VAL A 67 10.95 -1.40 11.46
C VAL A 67 10.44 -1.87 10.10
N GLU A 68 10.74 -3.12 9.77
CA GLU A 68 10.33 -3.71 8.51
C GLU A 68 8.81 -3.85 8.40
N ILE A 69 8.24 -3.40 7.29
CA ILE A 69 6.83 -3.60 6.94
C ILE A 69 6.61 -5.09 6.60
N THR A 70 5.68 -5.71 7.31
CA THR A 70 5.29 -7.11 7.15
C THR A 70 4.01 -7.28 6.35
N SER A 71 3.20 -6.23 6.20
CA SER A 71 2.02 -6.23 5.34
C SER A 71 1.65 -4.80 4.92
N LEU A 72 1.11 -4.65 3.72
CA LEU A 72 0.62 -3.37 3.20
C LEU A 72 -0.71 -3.58 2.48
N SER A 73 -1.70 -2.72 2.75
CA SER A 73 -3.01 -2.74 2.09
C SER A 73 -3.37 -1.36 1.58
N ALA A 74 -3.95 -1.32 0.39
CA ALA A 74 -4.55 -0.13 -0.19
C ALA A 74 -5.72 -0.57 -1.07
N VAL A 75 -6.78 0.22 -1.11
CA VAL A 75 -7.89 -0.03 -2.02
C VAL A 75 -7.56 0.60 -3.38
N ASN A 76 -7.85 -0.13 -4.45
CA ASN A 76 -7.63 0.32 -5.83
C ASN A 76 -8.94 0.41 -6.64
N ASP A 77 -10.04 -0.09 -6.08
CA ASP A 77 -11.34 -0.21 -6.76
C ASP A 77 -12.16 1.11 -6.72
N PHE A 78 -11.77 2.05 -5.86
CA PHE A 78 -12.34 3.40 -5.77
C PHE A 78 -11.29 4.40 -5.24
N TYR A 79 -11.62 5.69 -5.28
CA TYR A 79 -10.78 6.75 -4.74
C TYR A 79 -10.67 6.67 -3.22
N SER A 80 -9.59 6.05 -2.75
CA SER A 80 -9.20 6.01 -1.33
C SER A 80 -7.79 6.55 -1.19
N TYR A 81 -7.58 7.46 -0.23
CA TYR A 81 -6.27 7.96 0.15
C TYR A 81 -5.62 7.15 1.27
N VAL A 82 -6.32 6.14 1.80
CA VAL A 82 -5.90 5.38 2.96
C VAL A 82 -5.02 4.20 2.55
N VAL A 83 -3.81 4.17 3.09
CA VAL A 83 -2.90 3.02 3.03
C VAL A 83 -2.62 2.53 4.44
N LEU A 84 -2.72 1.22 4.65
CA LEU A 84 -2.45 0.57 5.93
C LEU A 84 -1.15 -0.21 5.85
N THR A 85 -0.29 -0.08 6.85
CA THR A 85 0.93 -0.89 6.98
C THR A 85 0.97 -1.60 8.33
N ALA A 86 1.48 -2.83 8.35
CA ALA A 86 1.84 -3.52 9.59
C ALA A 86 3.35 -3.68 9.64
N GLY A 87 3.93 -3.46 10.81
CA GLY A 87 5.36 -3.60 11.06
C GLY A 87 5.73 -4.87 11.82
N SER A 88 7.00 -5.25 11.74
CA SER A 88 7.57 -6.34 12.55
C SER A 88 7.57 -6.05 14.06
N ASN A 89 7.40 -4.78 14.44
CA ASN A 89 7.12 -4.34 15.82
C ASN A 89 5.66 -4.58 16.26
N ARG A 90 4.85 -5.27 15.46
CA ARG A 90 3.42 -5.56 15.74
C ARG A 90 2.52 -4.32 15.78
N ALA A 91 3.01 -3.16 15.34
CA ALA A 91 2.21 -1.98 15.19
C ALA A 91 1.57 -1.92 13.80
N LEU A 92 0.40 -1.30 13.71
CA LEU A 92 -0.24 -0.90 12.47
C LEU A 92 -0.23 0.60 12.33
N GLU A 93 0.12 1.12 11.17
CA GLU A 93 0.07 2.55 10.87
C GLU A 93 -0.92 2.82 9.73
N VAL A 94 -1.66 3.92 9.88
CA VAL A 94 -2.64 4.42 8.91
C VAL A 94 -2.07 5.65 8.24
N PHE A 95 -1.81 5.58 6.94
CA PHE A 95 -1.33 6.71 6.14
C PHE A 95 -2.48 7.34 5.35
N ASP A 96 -2.54 8.67 5.36
CA ASP A 96 -3.33 9.45 4.42
C ASP A 96 -2.39 9.99 3.35
N LEU A 97 -2.49 9.44 2.14
CA LEU A 97 -1.63 9.82 1.01
C LEU A 97 -1.99 11.17 0.42
N ASN A 98 -3.17 11.73 0.70
CA ASN A 98 -3.51 13.10 0.33
C ASN A 98 -2.84 14.10 1.30
N ALA A 99 -2.82 13.79 2.59
CA ALA A 99 -2.09 14.58 3.58
C ALA A 99 -0.56 14.36 3.53
N GLY A 100 -0.12 13.22 2.98
CA GLY A 100 1.29 12.87 2.85
C GLY A 100 1.91 12.36 4.16
N CYS A 101 1.13 11.92 5.14
CA CYS A 101 1.63 11.55 6.48
C CYS A 101 0.91 10.35 7.12
N SER A 102 1.53 9.80 8.17
CA SER A 102 0.90 8.84 9.09
C SER A 102 -0.07 9.59 9.99
N THR A 103 -1.30 9.09 10.09
CA THR A 103 -2.44 9.72 10.79
C THR A 103 -2.82 9.00 12.08
N ALA A 104 -2.54 7.71 12.18
CA ALA A 104 -2.79 6.92 13.39
C ALA A 104 -1.82 5.74 13.48
N VAL A 105 -1.50 5.34 14.72
CA VAL A 105 -0.68 4.16 15.02
C VAL A 105 -1.41 3.32 16.06
N ILE A 106 -1.59 2.04 15.77
CA ILE A 106 -2.15 1.04 16.70
C ILE A 106 -1.02 0.11 17.12
N PRO A 107 -0.55 0.18 18.37
CA PRO A 107 0.46 -0.75 18.86
C PRO A 107 -0.15 -2.14 19.10
N GLU A 108 0.69 -3.18 19.00
CA GLU A 108 0.34 -4.54 19.46
C GLU A 108 -0.97 -5.11 18.88
N ILE A 109 -1.23 -4.92 17.57
CA ILE A 109 -2.47 -5.39 16.93
C ILE A 109 -2.64 -6.92 17.06
N HIS A 110 -1.55 -7.67 17.21
CA HIS A 110 -1.52 -9.10 17.47
C HIS A 110 -0.30 -9.46 18.34
N PRO A 111 -0.27 -10.63 19.02
CA PRO A 111 0.90 -11.11 19.76
C PRO A 111 2.14 -11.38 18.88
N LYS A 112 1.94 -11.60 17.58
CA LYS A 112 2.99 -11.70 16.55
C LYS A 112 2.76 -10.66 15.46
N SER A 113 3.75 -10.43 14.60
CA SER A 113 3.60 -9.49 13.49
C SER A 113 2.47 -9.93 12.54
N ALA A 114 1.64 -8.98 12.15
CA ALA A 114 0.60 -9.24 11.16
C ALA A 114 1.23 -9.46 9.79
N HIS A 115 0.80 -10.51 9.09
CA HIS A 115 1.29 -10.84 7.75
C HIS A 115 0.28 -10.43 6.65
N GLN A 116 -0.97 -10.17 7.03
CA GLN A 116 -2.00 -9.75 6.08
C GLN A 116 -2.91 -8.68 6.68
N ILE A 117 -3.19 -7.66 5.86
CA ILE A 117 -4.20 -6.64 6.10
C ILE A 117 -5.18 -6.65 4.92
N CYS A 118 -6.47 -6.74 5.19
CA CYS A 118 -7.53 -6.72 4.18
C CYS A 118 -8.47 -5.54 4.44
N GLN A 119 -8.45 -4.54 3.57
CA GLN A 119 -9.46 -3.47 3.58
C GLN A 119 -10.74 -3.93 2.90
N ASN A 120 -11.87 -3.39 3.35
CA ASN A 120 -13.13 -3.58 2.66
C ASN A 120 -13.16 -2.82 1.32
N LYS A 121 -13.12 -3.55 0.22
CA LYS A 121 -13.16 -3.03 -1.15
C LYS A 121 -14.58 -2.84 -1.70
N GLY A 122 -15.60 -3.19 -0.91
CA GLY A 122 -16.99 -3.23 -1.35
C GLY A 122 -17.27 -4.42 -2.27
N SER A 123 -18.30 -4.28 -3.10
CA SER A 123 -18.76 -5.31 -4.04
C SER A 123 -19.07 -4.67 -5.39
N ALA A 124 -18.77 -5.40 -6.47
CA ALA A 124 -19.17 -5.01 -7.82
C ALA A 124 -20.69 -5.11 -8.05
N PHE A 125 -21.42 -5.82 -7.17
CA PHE A 125 -22.84 -6.13 -7.35
C PHE A 125 -23.77 -5.30 -6.45
N SER A 126 -23.25 -4.70 -5.39
CA SER A 126 -24.06 -3.96 -4.42
C SER A 126 -23.24 -2.89 -3.72
N SER A 127 -23.81 -1.68 -3.60
CA SER A 127 -23.26 -0.65 -2.74
C SER A 127 -23.38 -1.03 -1.26
N GLN A 128 -22.38 -0.67 -0.48
CA GLN A 128 -22.40 -0.83 0.96
C GLN A 128 -22.62 0.51 1.65
N GLN A 129 -23.07 0.47 2.90
CA GLN A 129 -23.17 1.67 3.72
C GLN A 129 -21.78 2.32 3.84
N PRO A 130 -21.67 3.67 3.75
CA PRO A 130 -20.37 4.36 3.78
C PRO A 130 -19.48 3.97 4.96
N GLY A 131 -20.09 3.66 6.11
CA GLY A 131 -19.38 3.20 7.31
C GLY A 131 -18.58 1.90 7.09
N ALA A 132 -19.03 1.01 6.21
CA ALA A 132 -18.40 -0.30 5.98
C ALA A 132 -17.01 -0.19 5.35
N TYR A 133 -16.73 0.84 4.55
CA TYR A 133 -15.43 1.05 3.90
C TYR A 133 -14.34 1.49 4.88
N ASN A 134 -14.71 1.87 6.12
CA ASN A 134 -13.77 2.18 7.19
C ASN A 134 -13.32 0.93 7.96
N LEU A 135 -13.83 -0.24 7.59
CA LEU A 135 -13.47 -1.50 8.22
C LEU A 135 -12.31 -2.16 7.51
N PHE A 136 -11.42 -2.76 8.30
CA PHE A 136 -10.36 -3.61 7.79
C PHE A 136 -10.08 -4.77 8.74
N MET A 137 -9.50 -5.83 8.21
CA MET A 137 -9.11 -7.00 8.99
C MET A 137 -7.61 -7.19 9.01
N THR A 138 -7.11 -7.77 10.09
CA THR A 138 -5.70 -8.16 10.23
C THR A 138 -5.58 -9.61 10.68
N THR A 139 -4.50 -10.28 10.26
CA THR A 139 -4.20 -11.65 10.68
C THR A 139 -2.72 -11.81 11.03
N ALA A 140 -2.43 -12.66 12.01
CA ALA A 140 -1.08 -13.02 12.43
C ALA A 140 -0.97 -14.53 12.67
N ALA A 141 0.23 -15.09 12.55
CA ALA A 141 0.43 -16.53 12.67
C ALA A 141 0.19 -17.01 14.11
N GLY A 142 -0.79 -17.91 14.31
CA GLY A 142 -1.16 -18.40 15.62
C GLY A 142 -2.05 -17.45 16.43
N ASP A 143 -2.61 -16.42 15.81
CA ASP A 143 -3.69 -15.59 16.35
C ASP A 143 -4.92 -15.66 15.43
N GLY A 144 -6.06 -15.17 15.91
CA GLY A 144 -7.29 -15.04 15.14
C GLY A 144 -7.28 -13.85 14.17
N ILE A 145 -8.35 -13.75 13.37
CA ILE A 145 -8.65 -12.58 12.56
C ILE A 145 -9.24 -11.50 13.46
N LYS A 146 -8.72 -10.28 13.37
CA LYS A 146 -9.28 -9.12 14.08
C LYS A 146 -9.91 -8.15 13.08
N LEU A 147 -11.06 -7.60 13.46
CA LEU A 147 -11.78 -6.56 12.72
C LEU A 147 -11.57 -5.22 13.40
N TRP A 148 -11.26 -4.21 12.61
CA TRP A 148 -10.95 -2.85 13.07
C TRP A 148 -11.83 -1.83 12.36
N ASP A 149 -12.05 -0.70 13.01
CA ASP A 149 -12.77 0.45 12.46
C ASP A 149 -11.88 1.69 12.51
N LEU A 150 -11.55 2.27 11.35
CA LEU A 150 -10.68 3.46 11.26
C LEU A 150 -11.23 4.66 12.03
N ARG A 151 -12.55 4.73 12.23
CA ARG A 151 -13.21 5.86 12.89
C ARG A 151 -12.96 5.91 14.39
N THR A 152 -12.58 4.78 14.99
CA THR A 152 -12.29 4.70 16.43
C THR A 152 -10.82 4.96 16.76
N LEU A 153 -10.00 5.30 15.75
CA LEU A 153 -8.56 5.55 15.90
C LEU A 153 -8.23 7.04 16.14
N ARG A 154 -9.25 7.86 16.34
CA ARG A 154 -9.13 9.29 16.64
C ARG A 154 -9.00 9.55 18.12
#